data_AF-A0A357BGD0-F1
#
_entry.id   AF-A0A357BGD0-F1
#
_cell.length_a   1.000
_cell.length_b   1.000
_cell.length_c   1.000
_cell.angle_alpha   90.00
_cell.angle_beta   90.00
_cell.angle_gamma   90.00
#
_symmetry.space_group_name_H-M   'P 1'
#
loop_
_entity.id
_entity.type
_entity.pdbx_description
1 polymer ?
#
loop_
_entity_poly.entity_id
_entity_poly.type
_entity_poly.pdbx_seq_one_letter_code
_entity_poly.pdbx_strand_id
1 'polypeptide(L)'
;MVARSWTHRQRLSLHRICAGNGTVSFCLSPSNPDDQQATEIISANLREAHIPAFRKRLEPNVPEAYRHLACLVIVYDGPTTAADCDCLVSQTQKAMQPVCVASGLLLSELHPHSQVASARNSALFPSQPPVPIHFLRRLIPFDIPYILRNDRYDQATFDLMLSALLSIFNRGVVLRQMERLGKTHLLPPDFLMGTD
;
A
#
# COMPACT_ATOMS: atom_id res chain seq x y z
N MET A 1 17.92 26.53 29.56
CA MET A 1 18.74 25.38 29.15
C MET A 1 18.42 24.23 30.10
N VAL A 2 17.51 23.35 29.71
CA VAL A 2 17.05 22.23 30.54
C VAL A 2 17.33 20.96 29.76
N ALA A 3 18.32 20.21 30.22
CA ALA A 3 18.59 18.86 29.77
C ALA A 3 17.35 18.00 30.06
N ARG A 4 16.74 17.42 29.02
CA ARG A 4 15.68 16.43 29.17
C ARG A 4 16.27 15.06 28.90
N SER A 5 16.31 14.27 29.98
CA SER A 5 16.64 12.85 29.98
C SER A 5 15.71 12.09 29.03
N TRP A 6 16.32 11.37 28.11
CA TRP A 6 15.66 10.53 27.12
C TRP A 6 15.11 9.27 27.78
N THR A 7 13.81 9.03 27.60
CA THR A 7 13.17 7.76 27.94
C THR A 7 12.55 7.17 26.68
N HIS A 8 13.02 5.98 26.31
CA HIS A 8 12.63 5.14 25.18
C HIS A 8 11.16 4.69 25.27
N ARG A 9 10.21 5.61 25.09
CA ARG A 9 8.80 5.28 24.84
C ARG A 9 8.27 6.17 23.73
N GLN A 10 8.50 5.71 22.50
CA GLN A 10 7.82 6.18 21.29
C GLN A 10 6.30 6.17 21.55
N ARG A 11 5.69 7.35 21.65
CA ARG A 11 4.24 7.47 21.77
C ARG A 11 3.64 7.32 20.38
N LEU A 12 3.19 6.11 20.07
CA LEU A 12 2.26 5.86 18.97
C LEU A 12 0.89 6.37 19.40
N SER A 13 0.43 7.46 18.80
CA SER A 13 -0.90 8.00 19.04
C SER A 13 -1.89 7.33 18.08
N LEU A 14 -2.72 6.43 18.62
CA LEU A 14 -3.81 5.81 17.88
C LEU A 14 -4.98 6.80 17.79
N HIS A 15 -5.24 7.36 16.62
CA HIS A 15 -6.45 8.16 16.38
C HIS A 15 -7.37 7.42 15.42
N ARG A 16 -8.61 7.18 15.83
CA ARG A 16 -9.68 6.64 14.98
C ARG A 16 -10.47 7.82 14.42
N ILE A 17 -10.25 8.19 13.16
CA ILE A 17 -11.14 9.16 12.49
C ILE A 17 -12.16 8.37 11.70
N CYS A 18 -13.38 8.24 12.19
CA CYS A 18 -14.49 7.61 11.45
C CYS A 18 -15.17 8.63 10.54
N ALA A 19 -15.08 8.43 9.24
CA ALA A 19 -15.98 9.08 8.27
C ALA A 19 -16.82 7.98 7.61
N GLY A 20 -18.04 7.73 8.13
CA GLY A 20 -19.04 6.85 7.52
C GLY A 20 -18.65 5.38 7.30
N ASN A 21 -19.31 4.46 8.01
CA ASN A 21 -19.38 3.01 7.76
C ASN A 21 -18.07 2.19 7.77
N GLY A 22 -16.89 2.81 7.91
CA GLY A 22 -15.64 2.09 8.17
C GLY A 22 -14.42 2.99 8.14
N THR A 23 -13.69 3.11 9.26
CA THR A 23 -12.36 3.73 9.28
C THR A 23 -11.56 3.32 10.52
N VAL A 24 -10.26 3.05 10.34
CA VAL A 24 -9.26 3.01 11.41
C VAL A 24 -7.94 3.62 10.92
N SER A 25 -7.30 4.44 11.77
CA SER A 25 -6.08 5.22 11.49
C SER A 25 -4.98 4.94 12.52
N PHE A 26 -3.71 5.11 12.13
CA PHE A 26 -2.53 5.04 13.03
C PHE A 26 -1.46 6.06 12.60
N CYS A 27 -0.72 6.58 13.59
CA CYS A 27 0.37 7.57 13.42
C CYS A 27 1.73 6.94 13.75
N LEU A 28 2.70 7.12 12.86
CA LEU A 28 4.12 6.83 13.08
C LEU A 28 4.90 8.14 12.90
N SER A 29 5.67 8.53 13.91
CA SER A 29 6.59 9.67 13.83
C SER A 29 8.00 9.21 14.17
N PRO A 30 8.90 9.05 13.19
CA PRO A 30 10.33 9.03 13.46
C PRO A 30 10.78 10.48 13.67
N SER A 31 11.09 10.86 14.91
CA SER A 31 11.49 12.22 15.26
C SER A 31 12.87 12.63 14.69
N ASN A 32 13.64 11.69 14.13
CA ASN A 32 14.76 11.92 13.24
C ASN A 32 15.27 10.56 12.73
N PRO A 33 15.20 10.24 11.43
CA PRO A 33 15.84 9.04 10.94
C PRO A 33 16.87 9.35 9.85
N ASP A 34 17.99 8.63 9.90
CA ASP A 34 18.72 8.30 8.69
C ASP A 34 17.76 7.54 7.75
N ASP A 35 17.81 7.87 6.45
CA ASP A 35 16.89 7.42 5.41
C ASP A 35 16.66 5.90 5.42
N GLN A 36 17.74 5.14 5.61
CA GLN A 36 17.68 3.68 5.62
C GLN A 36 17.02 3.13 6.90
N GLN A 37 17.35 3.72 8.05
CA GLN A 37 16.83 3.29 9.34
C GLN A 37 15.32 3.58 9.47
N ALA A 38 14.84 4.69 8.91
CA ALA A 38 13.40 5.01 8.86
C ALA A 38 12.62 3.93 8.12
N THR A 39 13.10 3.60 6.92
CA THR A 39 12.48 2.62 6.02
C THR A 39 12.39 1.25 6.69
N GLU A 40 13.47 0.82 7.36
CA GLU A 40 13.51 -0.46 8.09
C GLU A 40 12.52 -0.50 9.26
N ILE A 41 12.47 0.54 10.09
CA ILE A 41 11.56 0.62 11.24
C ILE A 41 10.10 0.60 10.77
N ILE A 42 9.76 1.38 9.74
CA ILE A 42 8.40 1.43 9.22
C ILE A 42 8.01 0.11 8.56
N SER A 43 8.92 -0.48 7.80
CA SER A 43 8.73 -1.81 7.20
C SER A 43 8.47 -2.89 8.25
N ALA A 44 9.25 -2.89 9.34
CA ALA A 44 9.05 -3.81 10.46
C ALA A 44 7.67 -3.60 11.12
N ASN A 45 7.30 -2.35 11.42
CA ASN A 45 6.00 -2.03 12.00
C ASN A 45 4.82 -2.43 11.10
N LEU A 46 4.95 -2.20 9.79
CA LEU A 46 3.94 -2.62 8.80
C LEU A 46 3.73 -4.15 8.84
N ARG A 47 4.81 -4.93 8.91
CA ARG A 47 4.76 -6.39 8.99
C ARG A 47 4.17 -6.90 10.29
N GLU A 48 4.67 -6.40 11.42
CA GLU A 48 4.34 -6.95 12.74
C GLU A 48 2.96 -6.51 13.22
N ALA A 49 2.65 -5.22 13.08
CA ALA A 49 1.49 -4.63 13.73
C ALA A 49 0.32 -4.40 12.76
N HIS A 50 0.57 -4.00 11.51
CA HIS A 50 -0.47 -3.41 10.67
C HIS A 50 -1.12 -4.40 9.70
N ILE A 51 -0.34 -5.20 8.97
CA ILE A 51 -0.89 -6.23 8.06
C ILE A 51 -1.73 -7.26 8.82
N PRO A 52 -1.24 -7.87 9.92
CA PRO A 52 -2.04 -8.84 10.67
C PRO A 52 -3.27 -8.20 11.30
N ALA A 53 -3.17 -6.97 11.82
CA ALA A 53 -4.30 -6.26 12.41
C ALA A 53 -5.37 -5.90 11.38
N PHE A 54 -4.98 -5.43 10.19
CA PHE A 54 -5.94 -5.12 9.12
C PHE A 54 -6.78 -6.36 8.77
N ARG A 55 -6.11 -7.50 8.50
CA ARG A 55 -6.77 -8.77 8.14
C ARG A 55 -7.64 -9.34 9.25
N LYS A 56 -7.18 -9.31 10.50
CA LYS A 56 -7.88 -9.97 11.62
C LYS A 56 -8.92 -9.09 12.31
N ARG A 57 -8.72 -7.77 12.35
CA ARG A 57 -9.50 -6.87 13.22
C ARG A 57 -10.34 -5.87 12.45
N LEU A 58 -9.87 -5.38 11.31
CA LEU A 58 -10.55 -4.29 10.61
C LEU A 58 -11.53 -4.81 9.58
N GLU A 59 -11.06 -5.72 8.74
CA GLU A 59 -11.82 -6.24 7.61
C GLU A 59 -13.08 -7.07 7.97
N PRO A 60 -13.07 -7.94 9.01
CA PRO A 60 -14.28 -8.70 9.36
C PRO A 60 -15.45 -7.82 9.83
N ASN A 61 -15.15 -6.62 10.33
CA ASN A 61 -16.15 -5.65 10.80
C ASN A 61 -16.77 -4.82 9.67
N VAL A 62 -16.30 -4.99 8.44
CA VAL A 62 -16.88 -4.36 7.24
C VAL A 62 -17.82 -5.36 6.56
N PRO A 63 -19.05 -4.97 6.21
CA PRO A 63 -19.96 -5.84 5.48
C PRO A 63 -19.31 -6.33 4.18
N GLU A 64 -19.56 -7.59 3.82
CA GLU A 64 -18.86 -8.27 2.71
C GLU A 64 -18.89 -7.46 1.40
N ALA A 65 -20.04 -6.89 1.06
CA ALA A 65 -20.23 -6.04 -0.11
C ALA A 65 -19.28 -4.82 -0.16
N TYR A 66 -18.77 -4.36 0.98
CA TYR A 66 -17.91 -3.18 1.10
C TYR A 66 -16.48 -3.50 1.55
N ARG A 67 -16.11 -4.76 1.78
CA ARG A 67 -14.74 -5.12 2.24
C ARG A 67 -13.65 -4.65 1.29
N HIS A 68 -13.93 -4.59 0.00
CA HIS A 68 -13.01 -4.06 -1.01
C HIS A 68 -12.75 -2.54 -0.88
N LEU A 69 -13.63 -1.81 -0.19
CA LEU A 69 -13.48 -0.39 0.14
C LEU A 69 -12.78 -0.17 1.49
N ALA A 70 -12.61 -1.23 2.29
CA ALA A 70 -11.93 -1.13 3.57
C ALA A 70 -10.45 -0.78 3.37
N CYS A 71 -9.99 0.24 4.09
CA CYS A 71 -8.62 0.71 4.00
C CYS A 71 -8.11 1.14 5.39
N LEU A 72 -6.85 0.81 5.64
CA LEU A 72 -6.05 1.35 6.73
C LEU A 72 -5.26 2.55 6.20
N VAL A 73 -5.43 3.70 6.85
CA VAL A 73 -4.70 4.92 6.54
C VAL A 73 -3.60 5.14 7.57
N ILE A 74 -2.36 5.24 7.10
CA ILE A 74 -1.17 5.49 7.91
C ILE A 74 -0.73 6.91 7.60
N VAL A 75 -0.77 7.77 8.61
CA VAL A 75 -0.44 9.20 8.46
C VAL A 75 0.88 9.47 9.17
N TYR A 76 1.81 10.13 8.48
CA TYR A 76 3.12 10.49 9.00
C TYR A 76 3.08 11.92 9.56
N ASP A 77 3.53 12.07 10.81
CA ASP A 77 3.72 13.38 11.45
C ASP A 77 5.16 13.83 11.20
N GLY A 78 5.36 14.59 10.11
CA GLY A 78 6.66 14.86 9.48
C GLY A 78 6.97 13.82 8.41
N PRO A 79 7.12 14.21 7.13
CA PRO A 79 8.10 15.14 6.55
C PRO A 79 7.53 16.24 5.63
N THR A 80 8.33 17.29 5.38
CA THR A 80 7.91 18.45 4.57
C THR A 80 8.64 18.61 3.25
N THR A 81 9.80 17.98 3.04
CA THR A 81 10.56 18.11 1.78
C THR A 81 10.30 16.95 0.82
N ALA A 82 10.62 17.14 -0.46
CA ALA A 82 10.49 16.10 -1.48
C ALA A 82 11.43 14.92 -1.22
N ALA A 83 12.66 15.18 -0.77
CA ALA A 83 13.66 14.15 -0.47
C ALA A 83 13.20 13.26 0.69
N ASP A 84 12.73 13.87 1.79
CA ASP A 84 12.22 13.13 2.93
C ASP A 84 10.99 12.28 2.56
N CYS A 85 10.11 12.80 1.68
CA CYS A 85 8.97 12.03 1.18
C CYS A 85 9.41 10.85 0.31
N ASP A 86 10.40 11.03 -0.57
CA ASP A 86 10.90 9.93 -1.40
C ASP A 86 11.51 8.83 -0.53
N CYS A 87 12.36 9.21 0.42
CA CYS A 87 12.91 8.25 1.37
C CYS A 87 11.80 7.55 2.16
N LEU A 88 11.00 8.32 2.91
CA LEU A 88 10.10 7.75 3.90
C LEU A 88 8.94 6.99 3.27
N VAL A 89 8.39 7.53 2.19
CA VAL A 89 7.15 7.03 1.61
C VAL A 89 7.46 6.18 0.40
N SER A 90 8.27 6.70 -0.52
CA SER A 90 8.57 5.97 -1.74
C SER A 90 9.42 4.73 -1.47
N GLN A 91 10.53 4.84 -0.76
CA GLN A 91 11.38 3.66 -0.51
C GLN A 91 10.66 2.64 0.38
N THR A 92 9.87 3.08 1.37
CA THR A 92 9.01 2.19 2.16
C THR A 92 8.02 1.45 1.29
N GLN A 93 7.27 2.14 0.40
CA GLN A 93 6.32 1.46 -0.48
C GLN A 93 7.05 0.44 -1.34
N LYS A 94 8.19 0.82 -1.93
CA LYS A 94 8.99 -0.06 -2.79
C LYS A 94 9.41 -1.34 -2.04
N ALA A 95 9.92 -1.20 -0.81
CA ALA A 95 10.38 -2.31 0.01
C ALA A 95 9.23 -3.21 0.52
N MET A 96 8.06 -2.61 0.78
CA MET A 96 6.94 -3.31 1.43
C MET A 96 5.87 -3.83 0.49
N GLN A 97 5.81 -3.32 -0.75
CA GLN A 97 4.81 -3.75 -1.72
C GLN A 97 4.81 -5.26 -1.95
N PRO A 98 5.96 -5.96 -2.14
CA PRO A 98 5.95 -7.41 -2.36
C PRO A 98 5.33 -8.17 -1.19
N VAL A 99 5.62 -7.75 0.05
CA VAL A 99 5.08 -8.35 1.28
C VAL A 99 3.58 -8.12 1.41
N CYS A 100 3.12 -6.91 1.09
CA CYS A 100 1.70 -6.58 1.10
C CYS A 100 0.93 -7.38 0.04
N VAL A 101 1.48 -7.43 -1.17
CA VAL A 101 0.90 -8.14 -2.32
C VAL A 101 0.79 -9.64 -2.04
N ALA A 102 1.85 -10.26 -1.53
CA ALA A 102 1.82 -11.67 -1.10
C ALA A 102 0.75 -11.95 -0.03
N SER A 103 0.33 -10.92 0.71
CA SER A 103 -0.73 -10.98 1.72
C SER A 103 -2.13 -10.66 1.18
N GLY A 104 -2.29 -10.45 -0.13
CA GLY A 104 -3.56 -10.04 -0.76
C GLY A 104 -3.90 -8.56 -0.58
N LEU A 105 -2.90 -7.73 -0.27
CA LEU A 105 -3.05 -6.31 0.01
C LEU A 105 -2.28 -5.46 -1.01
N LEU A 106 -2.72 -4.21 -1.15
CA LEU A 106 -2.02 -3.18 -1.89
C LEU A 106 -1.62 -2.06 -0.92
N LEU A 107 -0.35 -1.65 -0.97
CA LEU A 107 0.15 -0.46 -0.29
C LEU A 107 0.23 0.68 -1.31
N SER A 108 -0.62 1.70 -1.19
CA SER A 108 -0.55 2.90 -2.02
C SER A 108 0.06 4.06 -1.23
N GLU A 109 0.68 4.99 -1.92
CA GLU A 109 1.28 6.19 -1.35
C GLU A 109 0.62 7.46 -1.86
N LEU A 110 0.52 8.48 -1.01
CA LEU A 110 0.26 9.86 -1.37
C LEU A 110 1.14 10.78 -0.51
N HIS A 111 1.75 11.80 -1.11
CA HIS A 111 2.56 12.77 -0.37
C HIS A 111 2.56 14.13 -1.08
N PRO A 112 2.91 15.24 -0.38
CA PRO A 112 2.79 16.61 -0.92
C PRO A 112 3.57 16.84 -2.22
N HIS A 113 4.65 16.08 -2.41
CA HIS A 113 5.59 16.24 -3.53
C HIS A 113 5.41 15.19 -4.62
N SER A 114 4.34 14.38 -4.58
CA SER A 114 4.16 13.32 -5.58
C SER A 114 3.89 13.94 -6.96
N GLN A 115 4.70 13.54 -7.94
CA GLN A 115 4.53 13.92 -9.35
C GLN A 115 4.15 12.71 -10.23
N VAL A 116 3.80 11.59 -9.61
CA VAL A 116 3.50 10.35 -10.34
C VAL A 116 2.05 10.39 -10.81
N ALA A 117 1.81 10.62 -12.11
CA ALA A 117 0.47 10.64 -12.68
C ALA A 117 -0.29 9.31 -12.49
N SER A 118 -1.60 9.28 -12.67
CA SER A 118 -2.44 8.09 -12.54
C SER A 118 -2.05 6.99 -13.53
N ALA A 119 -1.99 5.74 -13.07
CA ALA A 119 -1.62 4.59 -13.88
C ALA A 119 -2.44 4.43 -15.17
N ARG A 120 -3.66 4.98 -15.20
CA ARG A 120 -4.59 4.91 -16.32
C ARG A 120 -4.70 6.20 -17.13
N ASN A 121 -4.22 7.32 -16.58
CA ASN A 121 -4.32 8.62 -17.22
C ASN A 121 -3.14 9.49 -16.81
N SER A 122 -2.21 9.70 -17.73
CA SER A 122 -1.01 10.53 -17.52
C SER A 122 -1.32 12.01 -17.32
N ALA A 123 -2.53 12.48 -17.68
CA ALA A 123 -2.96 13.86 -17.44
C ALA A 123 -3.56 14.08 -16.04
N LEU A 124 -3.81 13.01 -15.26
CA LEU A 124 -4.34 13.10 -13.91
C LEU A 124 -3.23 12.87 -12.89
N PHE A 125 -2.89 13.91 -12.14
CA PHE A 125 -1.97 13.79 -11.01
C PHE A 125 -2.76 13.46 -9.73
N PRO A 126 -2.24 12.59 -8.86
CA PRO A 126 -2.87 12.30 -7.59
C PRO A 126 -2.96 13.57 -6.74
N SER A 127 -3.93 13.61 -5.83
CA SER A 127 -4.02 14.66 -4.82
C SER A 127 -2.71 14.76 -4.06
N GLN A 128 -2.24 15.99 -3.81
CA GLN A 128 -1.06 16.27 -2.98
C GLN A 128 -1.53 16.61 -1.56
N PRO A 129 -1.66 15.61 -0.67
CA PRO A 129 -2.08 15.87 0.71
C PRO A 129 -1.05 16.75 1.43
N PRO A 130 -1.43 17.47 2.50
CA PRO A 130 -0.51 18.31 3.26
C PRO A 130 0.54 17.52 4.06
N VAL A 131 0.33 16.22 4.24
CA VAL A 131 1.23 15.28 4.92
C VAL A 131 1.32 13.98 4.13
N PRO A 132 2.41 13.20 4.22
CA PRO A 132 2.46 11.91 3.57
C PRO A 132 1.58 10.86 4.24
N ILE A 133 1.09 9.96 3.40
CA ILE A 133 0.10 8.96 3.75
C ILE A 133 0.37 7.67 2.98
N HIS A 134 0.29 6.53 3.67
CA HIS A 134 0.09 5.24 3.01
C HIS A 134 -1.33 4.73 3.22
N PHE A 135 -1.84 4.06 2.20
CA PHE A 135 -3.11 3.34 2.21
C PHE A 135 -2.83 1.86 2.06
N LEU A 136 -3.18 1.08 3.08
CA LEU A 136 -3.16 -0.37 2.99
C LEU A 136 -4.59 -0.87 2.81
N ARG A 137 -4.87 -1.55 1.71
CA ARG A 137 -6.22 -2.05 1.37
C ARG A 137 -6.15 -3.41 0.69
N ARG A 138 -7.29 -4.07 0.48
CA ARG A 138 -7.34 -5.26 -0.37
C ARG A 138 -6.85 -4.97 -1.78
N LEU A 139 -6.11 -5.94 -2.30
CA LEU A 139 -5.74 -5.99 -3.71
C LEU A 139 -7.00 -6.30 -4.54
N ILE A 140 -7.17 -5.59 -5.66
CA ILE A 140 -8.25 -5.81 -6.63
C ILE A 140 -7.66 -5.90 -8.05
N PRO A 141 -8.34 -6.56 -9.01
CA PRO A 141 -7.78 -6.74 -10.37
C PRO A 141 -7.43 -5.41 -11.06
N PHE A 142 -8.17 -4.36 -10.71
CA PHE A 142 -7.94 -3.00 -11.17
C PHE A 142 -6.59 -2.40 -10.77
N ASP A 143 -5.86 -3.04 -9.86
CA ASP A 143 -4.55 -2.61 -9.38
C ASP A 143 -3.40 -3.07 -10.28
N ILE A 144 -3.64 -4.02 -11.19
CA ILE A 144 -2.64 -4.57 -12.10
C ILE A 144 -1.80 -3.48 -12.81
N PRO A 145 -2.39 -2.38 -13.35
CA PRO A 145 -1.61 -1.32 -13.99
C PRO A 145 -0.58 -0.66 -13.06
N TYR A 146 -0.83 -0.61 -11.74
CA TYR A 146 0.08 0.06 -10.81
C TYR A 146 1.38 -0.72 -10.59
N ILE A 147 1.32 -2.04 -10.64
CA ILE A 147 2.52 -2.89 -10.57
C ILE A 147 3.22 -2.92 -11.93
N LEU A 148 2.46 -2.96 -13.04
CA LEU A 148 3.04 -3.02 -14.38
C LEU A 148 3.64 -1.71 -14.91
N ARG A 149 3.16 -0.55 -14.44
CA ARG A 149 3.59 0.75 -14.99
C ARG A 149 4.90 1.25 -14.39
N ASN A 150 5.26 0.78 -13.21
CA ASN A 150 6.40 1.30 -12.49
C ASN A 150 7.56 0.30 -12.64
N ASP A 151 8.62 0.72 -13.35
CA ASP A 151 9.98 0.15 -13.27
C ASP A 151 10.48 -0.08 -11.84
N ARG A 152 9.79 0.53 -10.88
CA ARG A 152 9.86 0.27 -9.43
C ARG A 152 9.70 -1.19 -9.02
N TYR A 153 8.93 -2.00 -9.74
CA TYR A 153 8.64 -3.40 -9.37
C TYR A 153 9.05 -4.37 -10.46
N ASP A 154 9.58 -5.50 -10.05
CA ASP A 154 10.05 -6.57 -10.92
C ASP A 154 8.95 -7.59 -11.26
N GLN A 155 9.29 -8.52 -12.16
CA GLN A 155 8.40 -9.60 -12.55
C GLN A 155 7.98 -10.46 -11.34
N ALA A 156 8.87 -10.68 -10.38
CA ALA A 156 8.55 -11.45 -9.17
C ALA A 156 7.43 -10.80 -8.35
N THR A 157 7.44 -9.47 -8.20
CA THR A 157 6.36 -8.73 -7.54
C THR A 157 5.04 -8.85 -8.31
N PHE A 158 5.09 -8.85 -9.65
CA PHE A 158 3.92 -9.09 -10.48
C PHE A 158 3.36 -10.51 -10.30
N ASP A 159 4.21 -11.53 -10.24
CA ASP A 159 3.80 -12.92 -10.08
C ASP A 159 3.13 -13.15 -8.70
N LEU A 160 3.65 -12.51 -7.65
CA LEU A 160 3.00 -12.45 -6.33
C LEU A 160 1.61 -11.82 -6.42
N MET A 161 1.48 -10.72 -7.18
CA MET A 161 0.20 -10.05 -7.39
C MET A 161 -0.80 -10.93 -8.11
N LEU A 162 -0.36 -11.61 -9.16
CA LEU A 162 -1.20 -12.51 -9.92
C LEU A 162 -1.69 -13.67 -9.04
N SER A 163 -0.78 -14.33 -8.30
CA SER A 163 -1.15 -15.39 -7.35
C SER A 163 -2.14 -14.90 -6.29
N ALA A 164 -1.89 -13.72 -5.71
CA ALA A 164 -2.78 -13.14 -4.71
C ALA A 164 -4.16 -12.82 -5.29
N LEU A 165 -4.24 -12.25 -6.49
CA LEU A 165 -5.50 -11.97 -7.16
C LEU A 165 -6.30 -13.25 -7.44
N LEU A 166 -5.64 -14.32 -7.87
CA LEU A 166 -6.30 -15.60 -8.16
C LEU A 166 -6.77 -16.33 -6.90
N SER A 167 -6.16 -16.05 -5.74
CA SER A 167 -6.64 -16.54 -4.46
C SER A 167 -7.90 -15.81 -3.96
N ILE A 168 -8.19 -14.62 -4.50
CA ILE A 168 -9.30 -13.75 -4.07
C ILE A 168 -10.43 -13.70 -5.11
N PHE A 169 -10.10 -13.76 -6.40
CA PHE A 169 -11.02 -13.56 -7.51
C PHE A 169 -10.96 -14.73 -8.49
N ASN A 170 -12.11 -15.07 -9.07
CA ASN A 170 -12.19 -16.09 -10.11
C ASN A 170 -11.30 -15.70 -11.31
N ARG A 171 -10.66 -16.71 -11.91
CA ARG A 171 -9.73 -16.55 -13.04
C ARG A 171 -10.28 -15.69 -14.17
N GLY A 172 -11.54 -15.86 -14.55
CA GLY A 172 -12.17 -15.07 -15.61
C GLY A 172 -12.21 -13.55 -15.32
N VAL A 173 -12.28 -13.12 -14.05
CA VAL A 173 -12.22 -11.69 -13.68
C VAL A 173 -10.81 -11.13 -13.95
N VAL A 174 -9.79 -11.88 -13.54
CA VAL A 174 -8.38 -11.49 -13.74
C VAL A 174 -8.03 -11.48 -15.23
N LEU A 175 -8.45 -12.50 -15.98
CA LEU A 175 -8.22 -12.60 -17.42
C LEU A 175 -8.84 -11.43 -18.18
N ARG A 176 -10.12 -11.12 -17.94
CA ARG A 176 -10.78 -9.95 -18.57
C ARG A 176 -10.05 -8.65 -18.29
N GLN A 177 -9.51 -8.49 -17.09
CA GLN A 177 -8.74 -7.30 -16.76
C GLN A 177 -7.41 -7.25 -17.51
N MET A 178 -6.73 -8.38 -17.68
CA MET A 178 -5.49 -8.47 -18.46
C MET A 178 -5.71 -8.26 -19.96
N GLU A 179 -6.82 -8.77 -20.51
CA GLU A 179 -7.26 -8.52 -21.88
C GLU A 179 -7.50 -7.03 -22.12
N ARG A 180 -8.25 -6.37 -21.22
CA ARG A 180 -8.50 -4.92 -21.28
C ARG A 180 -7.23 -4.10 -21.29
N LEU A 181 -6.17 -4.59 -20.64
CA LEU A 181 -4.88 -3.91 -20.60
C LEU A 181 -3.97 -4.27 -21.79
N GLY A 182 -4.34 -5.25 -22.61
CA GLY A 182 -3.48 -5.81 -23.66
C GLY A 182 -2.24 -6.51 -23.10
N LYS A 183 -2.33 -7.07 -21.88
CA LYS A 183 -1.21 -7.63 -21.12
C LYS A 183 -1.26 -9.14 -20.94
N THR A 184 -2.09 -9.85 -21.70
CA THR A 184 -2.23 -11.33 -21.62
C THR A 184 -0.94 -12.10 -21.85
N HIS A 185 0.02 -11.55 -22.59
CA HIS A 185 1.35 -12.13 -22.78
C HIS A 185 2.19 -12.25 -21.49
N LEU A 186 1.81 -11.52 -20.42
CA LEU A 186 2.43 -11.62 -19.10
C LEU A 186 1.81 -12.73 -18.23
N LEU A 187 0.76 -13.39 -18.71
CA LEU A 187 0.15 -14.50 -18.00
C LEU A 187 0.91 -15.80 -18.26
N PRO A 188 1.00 -16.70 -17.27
CA PRO A 188 1.55 -18.04 -17.46
C PRO A 188 0.87 -18.77 -18.63
N PRO A 189 1.57 -19.62 -19.40
CA PRO A 189 1.00 -20.30 -20.56
C PRO A 189 -0.23 -21.18 -20.24
N ASP A 190 -0.20 -21.85 -19.09
CA ASP A 190 -1.29 -22.64 -18.53
C ASP A 190 -2.49 -21.79 -18.08
N PHE A 191 -2.27 -20.50 -17.82
CA PHE A 191 -3.31 -19.54 -17.49
C PHE A 191 -4.27 -19.27 -18.64
N LEU A 192 -3.93 -19.58 -19.89
CA LEU A 192 -4.84 -19.45 -21.03
C LEU A 192 -5.56 -20.77 -21.39
N MET A 193 -5.12 -21.89 -20.83
CA MET A 193 -5.60 -23.23 -21.20
C MET A 193 -6.59 -23.86 -20.20
N GLY A 194 -6.78 -23.28 -19.02
CA GLY A 194 -7.78 -23.79 -18.06
C GLY A 194 -9.22 -23.60 -18.55
N THR A 195 -10.00 -24.67 -18.52
CA THR A 195 -11.47 -24.67 -18.55
C THR A 195 -12.01 -24.28 -17.18
N ASP A 196 -13.12 -23.55 -17.15
CA ASP A 196 -13.86 -23.15 -15.94
C ASP A 196 -14.22 -24.35 -15.02
#